data_AF-A0A759MPX0-F1
#
_entry.id   AF-A0A759MPX0-F1
#
_cell.length_a   1.000
_cell.length_b   1.000
_cell.length_c   1.000
_cell.angle_alpha   90.00
_cell.angle_beta   90.00
_cell.angle_gamma   90.00
#
_symmetry.space_group_name_H-M   'P 1'
#
loop_
_entity.id
_entity.type
_entity.pdbx_description
1 polymer ?
#
loop_
_entity_poly.entity_id
_entity_poly.type
_entity_poly.pdbx_seq_one_letter_code
_entity_poly.pdbx_strand_id
1 'polypeptide(L)' 'MANKTAWSILVKVLAANGALDLHTLSNELRYFQMELQEAGEMTLAEALDEHIASVENWQQADDNH' A
#
# COMPACT_ATOMS: atom_id res chain seq x y z
N MET A 1 11.00 5.74 10.55
CA MET A 1 10.06 6.90 10.51
C MET A 1 10.15 7.68 9.21
N ALA A 2 11.33 8.21 8.80
CA ALA A 2 11.44 9.02 7.58
C ALA A 2 10.98 8.31 6.28
N ASN A 3 11.30 7.02 6.11
CA ASN A 3 10.92 6.25 4.92
C ASN A 3 9.39 6.04 4.82
N LYS A 4 8.74 5.74 5.96
CA LYS A 4 7.28 5.60 6.05
C LYS A 4 6.57 6.91 5.67
N THR A 5 7.05 8.03 6.19
CA THR A 5 6.50 9.35 5.87
C THR A 5 6.68 9.71 4.39
N ALA A 6 7.84 9.42 3.80
CA ALA A 6 8.08 9.67 2.38
C ALA A 6 7.16 8.83 1.48
N TRP A 7 7.03 7.52 1.78
CA TRP A 7 6.12 6.63 1.05
C TRP A 7 4.67 7.12 1.14
N SER A 8 4.17 7.45 2.33
CA SER A 8 2.79 7.90 2.48
C SER A 8 2.50 9.21 1.75
N ILE A 9 3.45 10.16 1.75
CA ILE A 9 3.30 11.43 1.02
C ILE A 9 3.24 11.14 -0.49
N LEU A 10 4.15 10.32 -1.01
CA LEU A 10 4.21 9.99 -2.43
C LEU A 10 2.91 9.35 -2.92
N VAL A 11 2.43 8.30 -2.23
CA VAL A 11 1.21 7.58 -2.62
C VAL A 11 0.00 8.52 -2.63
N LYS A 12 -0.16 9.34 -1.58
CA LYS A 12 -1.27 10.30 -1.50
C LYS A 12 -1.22 11.35 -2.59
N VAL A 13 -0.05 11.89 -2.92
CA VAL A 13 0.12 12.88 -3.99
C VAL A 13 -0.20 12.26 -5.36
N LEU A 14 0.26 11.04 -5.62
CA LEU A 14 -0.03 10.36 -6.89
C LEU A 14 -1.52 10.02 -7.03
N ALA A 15 -2.16 9.59 -5.95
CA ALA A 15 -3.59 9.30 -5.93
C ALA A 15 -4.43 10.57 -6.14
N ALA A 16 -4.12 11.66 -5.43
CA ALA A 16 -4.82 12.94 -5.58
C ALA A 16 -4.70 13.54 -6.99
N ASN A 17 -3.62 13.23 -7.71
CA ASN A 17 -3.44 13.64 -9.11
C ASN A 17 -4.05 12.66 -10.13
N GLY A 18 -4.72 11.60 -9.68
CA GLY A 18 -5.31 10.56 -10.54
C GLY A 18 -4.28 9.67 -11.25
N ALA A 19 -3.00 9.77 -10.87
CA ALA A 19 -1.92 8.98 -11.45
C ALA A 19 -1.81 7.57 -10.84
N LEU A 20 -2.54 7.32 -9.75
CA LEU A 20 -2.52 6.08 -9.00
C LEU A 20 -3.90 5.79 -8.45
N ASP A 21 -4.47 4.65 -8.82
CA ASP A 21 -5.71 4.15 -8.23
C ASP A 21 -5.39 3.38 -6.96
N LEU A 22 -5.97 3.80 -5.83
CA LEU A 22 -5.67 3.18 -4.54
C LEU A 22 -6.16 1.73 -4.51
N HIS A 23 -7.31 1.42 -5.12
CA HIS A 23 -7.87 0.06 -5.21
C HIS A 23 -6.90 -0.92 -5.88
N THR A 24 -6.41 -0.54 -7.07
CA THR A 24 -5.41 -1.29 -7.83
C THR A 24 -4.13 -1.46 -7.01
N LEU A 25 -3.63 -0.39 -6.38
CA LEU A 25 -2.41 -0.46 -5.58
C LEU A 25 -2.53 -1.46 -4.42
N SER A 26 -3.64 -1.47 -3.69
CA SER A 26 -3.81 -2.42 -2.57
C SER A 26 -3.82 -3.87 -3.06
N ASN A 27 -4.51 -4.15 -4.17
CA ASN A 27 -4.55 -5.49 -4.76
C ASN A 27 -3.16 -5.97 -5.19
N GLU A 28 -2.39 -5.11 -5.87
CA GLU A 28 -1.02 -5.41 -6.30
C GLU A 28 -0.09 -5.66 -5.10
N LEU A 29 -0.21 -4.85 -4.04
CA LEU A 29 0.59 -5.05 -2.82
C LEU A 29 0.24 -6.37 -2.11
N ARG A 30 -1.04 -6.75 -2.07
CA ARG A 30 -1.48 -8.04 -1.51
C ARG A 30 -0.99 -9.22 -2.34
N TYR A 31 -1.04 -9.11 -3.67
CA TYR A 31 -0.51 -10.12 -4.56
C TYR A 31 1.00 -10.30 -4.35
N PHE A 32 1.75 -9.20 -4.33
CA PHE A 32 3.18 -9.25 -4.08
C PHE A 32 3.53 -9.81 -2.69
N GLN A 33 2.74 -9.47 -1.66
CA GLN A 33 2.90 -10.06 -0.34
C GLN A 33 2.71 -11.59 -0.36
N MET A 34 1.70 -12.09 -1.09
CA MET A 34 1.47 -13.52 -1.26
C MET A 34 2.65 -14.20 -1.95
N GLU A 35 3.18 -13.61 -3.03
CA GLU A 35 4.36 -14.15 -3.73
C GLU A 35 5.59 -14.24 -2.80
N LEU A 36 5.79 -13.23 -1.94
CA LEU A 36 6.86 -13.26 -0.93
C LEU A 36 6.67 -14.37 0.10
N GLN A 37 5.43 -14.60 0.55
CA GLN A 37 5.11 -15.71 1.46
C GLN A 37 5.39 -17.06 0.81
N GLU A 38 4.98 -17.26 -0.45
CA GLU A 38 5.26 -18.48 -1.21
C GLU A 38 6.77 -18.70 -1.43
N ALA A 39 7.53 -17.62 -1.60
CA ALA A 39 8.99 -17.66 -1.70
C ALA A 39 9.71 -17.88 -0.36
N GLY A 40 8.99 -17.83 0.77
CA GLY A 40 9.57 -17.94 2.13
C GLY A 40 10.18 -16.64 2.67
N GLU A 41 9.98 -15.51 1.99
CA GLU A 41 10.50 -14.18 2.35
C GLU A 41 9.60 -13.49 3.39
N MET A 42 9.37 -14.15 4.53
CA MET A 42 8.38 -13.75 5.53
C MET A 42 8.62 -12.34 6.11
N THR A 43 9.89 -11.96 6.34
CA THR A 43 10.21 -10.62 6.86
C THR A 43 9.84 -9.50 5.88
N LEU A 44 9.97 -9.74 4.57
CA LEU A 44 9.54 -8.78 3.55
C LEU A 44 8.02 -8.74 3.43
N ALA A 45 7.36 -9.90 3.51
CA ALA A 45 5.91 -9.98 3.52
C ALA A 45 5.29 -9.24 4.72
N GLU A 46 5.85 -9.40 5.92
CA GLU A 46 5.40 -8.69 7.13
C GLU A 46 5.68 -7.18 7.05
N ALA A 47 6.78 -6.76 6.43
CA ALA A 47 7.08 -5.35 6.23
C ALA A 47 6.04 -4.65 5.32
N LEU A 48 5.34 -5.40 4.46
CA LEU A 48 4.28 -4.87 3.60
C LEU A 48 2.95 -4.64 4.33
N ASP A 49 2.68 -5.32 5.46
CA ASP A 49 1.41 -5.22 6.17
C ASP A 49 1.06 -3.78 6.55
N GLU A 50 2.04 -3.03 7.06
CA GLU A 50 1.86 -1.64 7.47
C GLU A 50 1.52 -0.72 6.28
N HIS A 51 2.10 -1.03 5.11
CA HIS A 51 1.85 -0.28 3.87
C HIS A 51 0.47 -0.62 3.30
N ILE A 52 0.11 -1.91 3.21
CA ILE A 52 -1.21 -2.37 2.77
C ILE A 52 -2.31 -1.75 3.63
N ALA A 53 -2.20 -1.88 4.96
CA ALA A 53 -3.16 -1.31 5.89
C ALA A 53 -3.30 0.22 5.73
N SER A 54 -2.20 0.92 5.43
CA SER A 54 -2.25 2.36 5.18
C SER A 54 -3.03 2.71 3.90
N VAL A 55 -2.81 1.97 2.80
CA VAL A 55 -3.53 2.17 1.54
C VAL A 55 -5.03 1.88 1.72
N GLU A 56 -5.37 0.77 2.37
CA GLU A 56 -6.77 0.37 2.61
C GLU A 56 -7.53 1.39 3.46
N ASN A 57 -6.89 1.94 4.49
CA ASN A 57 -7.48 3.02 5.28
C ASN A 57 -7.73 4.29 4.45
N TRP A 58 -6.89 4.58 3.46
CA TRP A 58 -7.09 5.75 2.59
C TRP A 58 -8.18 5.52 1.55
N GLN A 59 -8.29 4.31 1.00
CA GLN A 59 -9.42 3.93 0.13
C GLN A 59 -10.75 4.15 0.85
N GLN A 60 -10.88 3.63 2.08
CA GLN A 60 -12.10 3.82 2.88
C GLN A 60 -12.40 5.28 3.19
N ALA A 61 -11.38 6.13 3.33
CA ALA A 61 -11.58 7.56 3.53
C ALA A 61 -12.08 8.26 2.25
N ASP A 62 -11.67 7.78 1.07
CA ASP A 62 -12.07 8.30 -0.24
C ASP A 62 -13.50 7.86 -0.61
N ASP A 63 -13.86 6.60 -0.32
CA ASP A 63 -15.20 6.04 -0.58
C ASP A 63 -16.31 6.66 0.28
N ASN A 64 -15.94 7.28 1.41
CA ASN A 64 -16.87 7.92 2.35
C ASN A 64 -17.06 9.43 2.10
N HIS A 65 -16.53 9.96 0.98
CA HIS A 65 -16.63 11.37 0.58
C HIS A 65 -17.53 11.56 -0.66
#